data_AF-A0A8H3QHP8-F1
#
_entry.id   AF-A0A8H3QHP8-F1
#
_cell.length_a   1.000
_cell.length_b   1.000
_cell.length_c   1.000
_cell.angle_alpha   90.00
_cell.angle_beta   90.00
_cell.angle_gamma   90.00
#
_symmetry.space_group_name_H-M   'P 1'
#
loop_
_entity.id
_entity.type
_entity.pdbx_description
1 polymer ?
#
loop_
_entity_poly.entity_id
_entity_poly.type
_entity_poly.pdbx_seq_one_letter_code
_entity_poly.pdbx_strand_id
1 'polypeptide(L)'
;MERPVDQSTPSNTSRSQNDQEIEISVPIQGNSSVSEYFESMKLYAIAWNKDLDDLNVKIDFIIGLLLDNKKRVKEFGFEKPLKEIVEYLVGQKI
;
A
#
# COMPACT_ATOMS: atom_id res chain seq x y z
N MET A 1 14.37 12.08 59.83
CA MET A 1 14.11 10.84 59.05
C MET A 1 12.72 10.97 58.43
N GLU A 2 12.52 10.29 57.28
CA GLU A 2 11.33 10.30 56.39
C GLU A 2 11.41 11.33 55.23
N ARG A 3 10.88 10.92 54.05
CA ARG A 3 11.37 11.11 52.67
C ARG A 3 10.38 11.94 51.76
N PRO A 4 10.66 12.20 50.46
CA PRO A 4 10.19 13.35 49.66
C PRO A 4 8.92 13.10 48.83
N VAL A 5 8.29 14.15 48.28
CA VAL A 5 7.28 14.04 47.21
C VAL A 5 7.53 15.09 46.12
N ASP A 6 7.90 14.58 44.95
CA ASP A 6 7.84 15.19 43.62
C ASP A 6 6.41 15.59 43.26
N GLN A 7 6.21 16.82 42.77
CA GLN A 7 5.19 17.09 41.76
C GLN A 7 5.75 18.07 40.74
N SER A 8 6.45 17.49 39.77
CA SER A 8 6.75 18.10 38.49
C SER A 8 5.46 18.58 37.82
N THR A 9 5.54 19.81 37.30
CA THR A 9 4.58 20.54 36.50
C THR A 9 3.85 19.64 35.49
N PRO A 10 2.52 19.76 35.30
CA PRO A 10 1.89 19.19 34.13
C PRO A 10 2.36 20.00 32.92
N SER A 11 3.36 19.48 32.22
CA SER A 11 3.61 19.85 30.84
C SER A 11 2.34 19.52 30.07
N ASN A 12 1.53 20.55 29.81
CA ASN A 12 0.57 20.53 28.72
C ASN A 12 1.38 20.37 27.42
N THR A 13 1.80 19.14 27.13
CA THR A 13 2.05 18.73 25.77
C THR A 13 0.68 18.80 25.13
N SER A 14 0.42 19.91 24.43
CA SER A 14 -0.65 19.99 23.45
C SER A 14 -0.51 18.76 22.58
N ARG A 15 -1.34 17.75 22.86
CA ARG A 15 -1.63 16.66 21.96
C ARG A 15 -2.33 17.33 20.78
N SER A 16 -1.50 17.85 19.88
CA SER A 16 -1.93 18.23 18.54
C SER A 16 -2.36 16.93 17.91
N GLN A 17 -3.63 16.62 18.09
CA GLN A 17 -4.39 15.78 17.18
C GLN A 17 -4.34 16.54 15.86
N ASN A 18 -3.24 16.36 15.14
CA ASN A 18 -3.25 16.57 13.72
C ASN A 18 -4.16 15.46 13.20
N ASP A 19 -5.43 15.80 13.02
CA ASP A 19 -6.34 15.12 12.10
C ASP A 19 -5.81 15.34 10.66
N GLN A 20 -4.53 15.01 10.43
CA GLN A 20 -4.04 14.79 9.08
C GLN A 20 -4.75 13.53 8.65
N GLU A 21 -5.82 13.68 7.86
CA GLU A 21 -6.23 12.62 6.96
C GLU A 21 -4.95 12.08 6.33
N ILE A 22 -4.57 10.86 6.69
CA ILE A 22 -3.41 10.21 6.12
C ILE A 22 -3.78 10.05 4.65
N GLU A 23 -3.24 10.91 3.79
CA GLU A 23 -3.43 10.80 2.36
C GLU A 23 -2.66 9.55 1.92
N ILE A 24 -3.37 8.41 1.93
CA ILE A 24 -2.80 7.12 1.51
C ILE A 24 -2.62 7.20 -0.01
N SER A 25 -1.41 7.56 -0.41
CA SER A 25 -1.02 7.63 -1.82
C SER A 25 -1.05 6.25 -2.47
N VAL A 26 -1.45 6.20 -3.74
CA VAL A 26 -1.42 4.98 -4.54
C VAL A 26 0.05 4.53 -4.74
N PRO A 27 0.42 3.29 -4.37
CA PRO A 27 1.76 2.78 -4.60
C PRO A 27 2.10 2.70 -6.09
N ILE A 28 3.37 2.96 -6.43
CA ILE A 28 3.94 2.73 -7.76
C ILE A 28 5.08 1.71 -7.67
N GLN A 29 5.35 0.98 -8.76
CA GLN A 29 6.36 -0.08 -8.77
C GLN A 29 7.78 0.47 -8.52
N GLY A 30 8.13 1.59 -9.15
CA GLY A 30 9.47 2.17 -9.03
C GLY A 30 10.59 1.16 -9.34
N ASN A 31 11.51 0.99 -8.40
CA ASN A 31 12.62 0.03 -8.50
C ASN A 31 12.30 -1.34 -7.86
N SER A 32 11.10 -1.52 -7.31
CA SER A 32 10.69 -2.76 -6.66
C SER A 32 10.40 -3.84 -7.69
N SER A 33 10.60 -5.10 -7.27
CA SER A 33 10.09 -6.24 -8.01
C SER A 33 8.56 -6.21 -8.08
N VAL A 34 7.98 -6.94 -9.04
CA VAL A 34 6.51 -7.03 -9.17
C VAL A 34 5.89 -7.63 -7.90
N SER A 35 6.55 -8.60 -7.26
CA SER A 35 6.08 -9.22 -6.03
C SER A 35 6.05 -8.24 -4.86
N GLU A 36 7.13 -7.47 -4.65
CA GLU A 36 7.17 -6.44 -3.59
C GLU A 36 6.16 -5.32 -3.82
N TYR A 37 6.00 -4.93 -5.09
CA TYR A 37 4.98 -3.96 -5.48
C TYR A 37 3.56 -4.49 -5.21
N PHE A 38 3.31 -5.77 -5.50
CA PHE A 38 2.02 -6.40 -5.23
C PHE A 38 1.70 -6.47 -3.73
N GLU A 39 2.67 -6.76 -2.87
CA GLU A 39 2.48 -6.69 -1.41
C GLU A 39 2.12 -5.26 -0.96
N SER A 40 2.73 -4.24 -1.57
CA SER A 40 2.39 -2.84 -1.30
C SER A 40 0.95 -2.53 -1.71
N MET A 41 0.47 -3.08 -2.83
CA MET A 41 -0.92 -2.93 -3.27
C MET A 41 -1.92 -3.66 -2.37
N LYS A 42 -1.56 -4.81 -1.77
CA LYS A 42 -2.41 -5.47 -0.76
C LYS A 42 -2.61 -4.58 0.46
N LEU A 43 -1.53 -3.96 0.96
CA LEU A 43 -1.61 -3.03 2.09
C LEU A 43 -2.45 -1.79 1.74
N TYR A 44 -2.29 -1.26 0.53
CA TYR A 44 -3.12 -0.16 0.02
C TYR A 44 -4.61 -0.54 -0.01
N ALA A 45 -4.96 -1.70 -0.56
CA ALA A 45 -6.35 -2.17 -0.61
C ALA A 45 -6.96 -2.32 0.80
N ILE A 46 -6.21 -2.90 1.75
CA ILE A 46 -6.64 -3.02 3.15
C ILE A 46 -6.87 -1.63 3.77
N ALA A 47 -5.95 -0.70 3.56
CA ALA A 47 -6.04 0.65 4.13
C ALA A 47 -7.27 1.42 3.62
N TRP A 48 -7.71 1.13 2.40
CA TRP A 48 -8.92 1.69 1.79
C TRP A 48 -10.18 0.81 1.95
N ASN A 49 -10.09 -0.29 2.70
CA ASN A 49 -11.16 -1.28 2.87
C ASN A 49 -11.74 -1.77 1.52
N LYS A 50 -10.86 -2.03 0.55
CA LYS A 50 -11.19 -2.55 -0.78
C LYS A 50 -10.72 -4.00 -0.91
N ASP A 51 -11.43 -4.75 -1.75
CA ASP A 51 -10.96 -6.05 -2.20
C ASP A 51 -9.80 -5.87 -3.20
N LEU A 52 -8.94 -6.88 -3.29
CA LEU A 52 -7.84 -6.90 -4.25
C LEU A 52 -8.34 -7.06 -5.70
N ASP A 53 -9.50 -7.68 -5.88
CA ASP A 53 -10.20 -7.78 -7.15
C ASP A 53 -11.08 -6.55 -7.46
N ASP A 54 -11.08 -5.52 -6.59
CA ASP A 54 -11.73 -4.24 -6.89
C ASP A 54 -11.15 -3.64 -8.19
N LEU A 55 -12.04 -3.15 -9.06
CA LEU A 55 -11.66 -2.64 -10.37
C LEU A 55 -10.66 -1.48 -10.25
N ASN A 56 -10.82 -0.60 -9.25
CA ASN A 56 -9.91 0.52 -9.06
C ASN A 56 -8.55 0.04 -8.59
N VAL A 57 -8.51 -0.92 -7.65
CA VAL A 57 -7.23 -1.52 -7.18
C VAL A 57 -6.47 -2.16 -8.34
N LYS A 58 -7.18 -2.87 -9.22
CA LYS A 58 -6.57 -3.45 -10.43
C LYS A 58 -6.05 -2.38 -11.39
N ILE A 59 -6.83 -1.32 -11.65
CA ILE A 59 -6.42 -0.21 -12.51
C ILE A 59 -5.18 0.49 -11.92
N ASP A 60 -5.19 0.78 -10.63
CA ASP A 60 -4.09 1.42 -9.90
C ASP A 60 -2.82 0.58 -9.97
N PHE A 61 -2.92 -0.74 -9.75
CA PHE A 61 -1.78 -1.65 -9.92
C PHE A 61 -1.21 -1.55 -11.35
N ILE A 62 -2.05 -1.66 -12.38
CA ILE A 62 -1.60 -1.63 -13.78
C ILE A 62 -0.98 -0.27 -14.12
N ILE A 63 -1.53 0.85 -13.64
CA ILE A 63 -1.00 2.19 -13.86
C ILE A 63 0.32 2.39 -13.11
N GLY A 64 0.51 1.80 -11.93
CA GLY A 64 1.75 1.91 -11.17
C GLY A 64 2.89 1.00 -11.65
N LEU A 65 2.62 0.00 -12.51
CA LEU A 65 3.65 -0.86 -13.10
C LEU A 65 4.68 -0.10 -13.96
N LEU A 66 5.89 -0.67 -14.05
CA LEU A 66 6.89 -0.29 -15.04
C LEU A 66 6.39 -0.55 -16.47
N LEU A 67 6.90 0.23 -17.43
CA LEU A 67 6.44 0.20 -18.82
C LEU A 67 6.49 -1.19 -19.45
N ASP A 68 7.54 -1.97 -19.21
CA ASP A 68 7.67 -3.29 -19.80
C ASP A 68 6.69 -4.30 -19.19
N ASN A 69 6.42 -4.20 -17.88
CA ASN A 69 5.38 -5.00 -17.25
C ASN A 69 3.98 -4.61 -17.76
N LYS A 70 3.70 -3.32 -17.96
CA LYS A 70 2.45 -2.86 -18.58
C LYS A 70 2.21 -3.46 -19.96
N LYS A 71 3.25 -3.54 -20.80
CA LYS A 71 3.17 -4.20 -22.12
C LYS A 71 2.82 -5.67 -21.97
N ARG A 72 3.49 -6.37 -21.06
CA ARG A 72 3.20 -7.79 -20.75
C ARG A 72 1.77 -7.99 -20.25
N VAL A 73 1.24 -7.10 -19.41
CA VAL A 73 -0.19 -7.16 -19.00
C VAL A 73 -1.12 -6.97 -20.19
N LYS A 74 -0.81 -6.03 -21.10
CA LYS A 74 -1.60 -5.82 -22.32
C LYS A 74 -1.63 -7.07 -23.21
N GLU A 75 -0.51 -7.78 -23.31
CA GLU A 75 -0.42 -9.05 -24.06
C GLU A 75 -1.18 -10.20 -23.40
N PHE A 76 -1.22 -10.21 -22.06
CA PHE A 76 -1.89 -11.26 -21.28
C PHE A 76 -3.41 -11.07 -21.18
N GLY A 77 -3.88 -9.84 -21.04
CA GLY A 77 -5.29 -9.47 -20.90
C GLY A 77 -5.60 -8.74 -19.58
N PHE A 78 -6.28 -7.59 -19.68
CA PHE A 78 -6.69 -6.78 -18.51
C PHE A 78 -7.93 -7.33 -17.79
N GLU A 79 -8.70 -8.17 -18.48
CA GLU A 79 -9.87 -8.85 -17.96
C GLU A 79 -9.53 -9.93 -16.92
N LYS A 80 -8.27 -10.37 -16.90
CA LYS A 80 -7.78 -11.39 -15.97
C LYS A 80 -7.85 -10.90 -14.51
N PRO A 81 -8.06 -11.81 -13.54
CA PRO A 81 -7.94 -11.50 -12.12
C PRO A 81 -6.56 -10.90 -11.79
N LEU A 82 -6.51 -9.98 -10.83
CA LEU A 82 -5.25 -9.30 -10.49
C LEU A 82 -4.18 -10.32 -10.06
N LYS A 83 -4.58 -11.35 -9.32
CA LYS A 83 -3.68 -12.44 -8.93
C LYS A 83 -3.05 -13.16 -10.13
N GLU A 84 -3.84 -13.52 -11.14
CA GLU A 84 -3.34 -14.20 -12.35
C GLU A 84 -2.36 -13.31 -13.13
N ILE A 85 -2.64 -12.00 -13.19
CA ILE A 85 -1.73 -11.02 -13.82
C ILE A 85 -0.38 -11.02 -13.12
N VAL A 86 -0.37 -11.00 -11.78
CA VAL A 86 0.87 -11.01 -11.00
C VAL A 86 1.63 -12.32 -11.20
N GLU A 87 0.96 -13.47 -11.13
CA GLU A 87 1.57 -14.78 -11.39
C GLU A 87 2.24 -14.83 -12.77
N TYR A 88 1.57 -14.29 -13.80
CA TYR A 88 2.12 -14.19 -15.15
C TYR A 88 3.36 -13.29 -15.23
N LEU A 89 3.34 -12.14 -14.56
CA LEU A 89 4.45 -11.19 -14.57
C LEU A 89 5.69 -11.74 -13.85
N VAL A 90 5.48 -12.37 -12.69
CA VAL A 90 6.56 -12.97 -11.87
C VAL A 90 7.04 -14.30 -12.48
N GLY A 91 6.18 -15.02 -13.19
CA GLY A 91 6.48 -16.32 -13.80
C GLY A 91 6.38 -17.50 -12.83
N GLN A 92 5.70 -17.33 -11.69
CA GLN A 92 5.44 -18.38 -10.71
C GLN A 92 4.11 -18.14 -9.99
N LYS A 93 3.56 -19.20 -9.41
CA LYS A 93 2.34 -19.14 -8.61
C LYS A 93 2.61 -18.44 -7.28
N ILE A 94 1.67 -17.60 -6.82
CA ILE A 94 1.79 -16.81 -5.58
C ILE A 94 0.57 -16.94 -4.66
#